data_AF-A0A480ABP7-F1
#
_entry.id   AF-A0A480ABP7-F1
#
_cell.length_a   1.000
_cell.length_b   1.000
_cell.length_c   1.000
_cell.angle_alpha   90.00
_cell.angle_beta   90.00
_cell.angle_gamma   90.00
#
_symmetry.space_group_name_H-M   'P 1'
#
loop_
_entity.id
_entity.type
_entity.pdbx_description
1 polymer ?
#
loop_
_entity_poly.entity_id
_entity_poly.type
_entity_poly.pdbx_seq_one_letter_code
_entity_poly.pdbx_strand_id
1 'polypeptide(L)'
;MQKLPTLSGVLLLAFAPLISNIHPVIAQQNFANCQQPNIGEYLLLVLSPTPENQKQLRTALPTEQKTVVCQYNNQTVTRVGGFTNIDDANRWARYIQNIVGLSATITTRATEPVTRQATQTIPNTQTTKITYDPKILGEGYAILVDYFNRPEMVSSLRNAVGGDVGFVSYGQRPYLLAVYTTNQKEAYNTLKKLSETGFVAILADGRKVVLLRSIVR
;
A
#
# COMPACT_ATOMS: atom_id res chain seq x y z
N MET A 1 58.01 -53.42 -49.30
CA MET A 1 57.54 -52.86 -50.58
C MET A 1 56.69 -51.62 -50.28
N GLN A 2 56.95 -50.53 -51.02
CA GLN A 2 56.13 -49.30 -51.19
C GLN A 2 55.80 -48.51 -49.90
N LYS A 3 56.59 -47.50 -49.47
CA LYS A 3 56.76 -46.13 -50.02
C LYS A 3 55.46 -45.51 -50.55
N LEU A 4 54.90 -44.57 -49.78
CA LEU A 4 54.06 -43.49 -50.29
C LEU A 4 54.48 -42.17 -49.61
N PRO A 5 55.02 -41.19 -50.37
CA PRO A 5 55.27 -39.84 -49.90
C PRO A 5 54.06 -38.95 -50.22
N THR A 6 53.71 -38.01 -49.34
CA THR A 6 52.94 -36.82 -49.75
C THR A 6 53.14 -35.70 -48.74
N LEU A 7 53.72 -34.60 -49.22
CA LEU A 7 53.62 -33.29 -48.59
C LEU A 7 52.15 -32.86 -48.57
N SER A 8 51.69 -32.28 -47.46
CA SER A 8 50.54 -31.38 -47.48
C SER A 8 50.77 -30.27 -46.47
N GLY A 9 50.72 -29.05 -46.99
CA GLY A 9 51.10 -27.82 -46.33
C GLY A 9 50.23 -27.53 -45.11
N VAL A 10 50.87 -26.90 -44.13
CA VAL A 10 50.22 -26.30 -42.97
C VAL A 10 49.43 -25.08 -43.47
N LEU A 11 48.13 -25.26 -43.70
CA LEU A 11 47.19 -24.16 -43.87
C LEU A 11 46.79 -23.67 -42.48
N LEU A 12 47.43 -22.60 -42.00
CA LEU A 12 47.00 -21.87 -40.80
C LEU A 12 45.66 -21.19 -41.12
N LEU A 13 44.55 -21.87 -40.83
CA LEU A 13 43.22 -21.25 -40.79
C LEU A 13 43.17 -20.33 -39.58
N ALA A 14 43.36 -19.03 -39.81
CA ALA A 14 43.02 -18.00 -38.84
C ALA A 14 41.50 -17.94 -38.69
N PHE A 15 40.93 -18.71 -37.77
CA PHE A 15 39.55 -18.54 -37.34
C PHE A 15 39.47 -17.25 -36.52
N ALA A 16 39.13 -16.13 -37.15
CA ALA A 16 38.67 -14.96 -36.42
C ALA A 16 37.30 -15.33 -35.82
N PRO A 17 37.14 -15.35 -34.47
CA PRO A 17 35.82 -15.52 -33.90
C PRO A 17 35.00 -14.27 -34.27
N LEU A 18 34.00 -14.44 -35.14
CA LEU A 18 32.94 -13.45 -35.32
C LEU A 18 32.15 -13.41 -34.01
N ILE A 19 32.57 -12.53 -33.09
CA ILE A 19 31.84 -12.23 -31.86
C ILE A 19 30.56 -11.50 -32.29
N SER A 20 29.54 -12.28 -32.62
CA SER A 20 28.21 -11.76 -32.87
C SER A 20 27.67 -11.31 -31.53
N ASN A 21 27.66 -9.99 -31.29
CA ASN A 21 26.99 -9.39 -30.14
C ASN A 21 25.47 -9.60 -30.29
N ILE A 22 24.99 -10.77 -29.89
CA ILE A 22 23.58 -11.02 -29.62
C ILE A 22 23.20 -10.21 -28.39
N HIS A 23 22.87 -8.94 -28.62
CA HIS A 23 22.17 -8.14 -27.62
C HIS A 23 20.82 -8.80 -27.39
N PRO A 24 20.49 -9.26 -26.16
CA PRO A 24 19.15 -9.71 -25.87
C PRO A 24 18.20 -8.53 -26.08
N VAL A 25 17.39 -8.58 -27.14
CA VAL A 25 16.28 -7.67 -27.32
C VAL A 25 15.26 -8.02 -26.26
N ILE A 26 15.23 -7.24 -25.18
CA ILE A 26 14.16 -7.31 -24.19
C ILE A 26 12.90 -6.82 -24.93
N ALA A 27 11.99 -7.75 -25.24
CA ALA A 27 10.70 -7.41 -25.84
C ALA A 27 9.98 -6.41 -24.93
N GLN A 28 9.78 -5.18 -25.41
CA GLN A 28 9.04 -4.16 -24.69
C GLN A 28 7.57 -4.59 -24.62
N GLN A 29 7.13 -5.08 -23.46
CA GLN A 29 5.74 -5.46 -23.23
C GLN A 29 4.87 -4.21 -23.23
N ASN A 30 4.23 -3.94 -24.37
CA ASN A 30 3.29 -2.85 -24.51
C ASN A 30 1.92 -3.29 -23.99
N PHE A 31 1.59 -2.92 -22.75
CA PHE A 31 0.31 -3.26 -22.12
C PHE A 31 -0.79 -2.31 -22.59
N ALA A 32 -2.00 -2.85 -22.83
CA ALA A 32 -3.18 -2.05 -23.10
C ALA A 32 -3.58 -1.20 -21.89
N ASN A 33 -4.33 -0.12 -22.13
CA ASN A 33 -4.90 0.70 -21.06
C ASN A 33 -5.94 -0.10 -20.24
N CYS A 34 -6.01 0.17 -18.93
CA CYS A 34 -6.95 -0.51 -18.06
C CYS A 34 -8.41 -0.21 -18.43
N GLN A 35 -9.21 -1.27 -18.55
CA GLN A 35 -10.65 -1.14 -18.75
C GLN A 35 -11.31 -0.50 -17.53
N GLN A 36 -12.26 0.39 -17.79
CA GLN A 36 -13.04 1.05 -16.74
C GLN A 36 -13.85 0.02 -15.92
N PRO A 37 -14.17 0.32 -14.65
CA PRO A 37 -15.06 -0.51 -13.84
C PRO A 37 -16.45 -0.63 -14.47
N ASN A 38 -17.13 -1.75 -14.26
CA ASN A 38 -18.54 -1.87 -14.56
C ASN A 38 -19.40 -1.00 -13.63
N ILE A 39 -20.66 -0.77 -13.99
CA ILE A 39 -21.61 -0.07 -13.11
C ILE A 39 -21.78 -0.91 -11.84
N GLY A 40 -21.65 -0.28 -10.68
CA GLY A 40 -21.74 -0.97 -9.38
C GLY A 40 -20.54 -1.86 -9.03
N GLU A 41 -19.48 -1.86 -9.85
CA GLU A 41 -18.24 -2.58 -9.56
C GLU A 41 -17.20 -1.65 -8.92
N TYR A 42 -16.57 -2.14 -7.86
CA TYR A 42 -15.32 -1.63 -7.32
C TYR A 42 -14.19 -2.49 -7.89
N LEU A 43 -13.10 -1.84 -8.30
CA LEU A 43 -11.87 -2.55 -8.67
C LEU A 43 -10.68 -1.90 -8.00
N LEU A 44 -9.61 -2.67 -7.85
CA LEU A 44 -8.32 -2.20 -7.36
C LEU A 44 -7.35 -2.05 -8.53
N LEU A 45 -6.62 -0.94 -8.53
CA LEU A 45 -5.44 -0.72 -9.36
C LEU A 45 -4.22 -0.84 -8.46
N VAL A 46 -3.46 -1.93 -8.64
CA VAL A 46 -2.28 -2.22 -7.81
C VAL A 46 -1.01 -1.90 -8.59
N LEU A 47 -0.12 -1.08 -8.04
CA LEU A 47 1.14 -0.71 -8.68
C LEU A 47 2.07 -1.93 -8.75
N SER A 48 2.31 -2.44 -9.97
CA SER A 48 3.06 -3.69 -10.20
C SER A 48 3.94 -3.60 -11.46
N PRO A 49 4.97 -2.74 -11.46
CA PRO A 49 5.76 -2.44 -12.65
C PRO A 49 6.69 -3.58 -13.10
N THR A 50 6.97 -4.54 -12.23
CA THR A 50 7.88 -5.65 -12.52
C THR A 50 7.14 -7.00 -12.55
N PRO A 51 7.64 -8.00 -13.29
CA PRO A 51 7.11 -9.37 -13.25
C PRO A 51 7.08 -9.97 -11.85
N GLU A 52 8.06 -9.61 -11.00
CA GLU A 52 8.12 -10.09 -9.61
C GLU A 52 6.95 -9.55 -8.79
N ASN A 53 6.67 -8.23 -8.86
CA ASN A 53 5.53 -7.64 -8.15
C ASN A 53 4.19 -8.22 -8.65
N GLN A 54 4.09 -8.53 -9.94
CA GLN A 54 2.89 -9.15 -10.53
C GLN A 54 2.70 -10.60 -10.03
N LYS A 55 3.78 -11.37 -9.95
CA LYS A 55 3.78 -12.73 -9.41
C LYS A 55 3.46 -12.74 -7.91
N GLN A 56 4.07 -11.84 -7.15
CA GLN A 56 3.81 -11.67 -5.73
C GLN A 56 2.33 -11.34 -5.47
N LEU A 57 1.79 -10.38 -6.21
CA LEU A 57 0.38 -10.03 -6.12
C LEU A 57 -0.53 -11.21 -6.52
N ARG A 58 -0.21 -11.91 -7.61
CA ARG A 58 -0.98 -13.08 -8.05
C ARG A 58 -1.04 -14.17 -6.97
N THR A 59 0.07 -14.38 -6.26
CA THR A 59 0.17 -15.42 -5.22
C THR A 59 -0.62 -15.04 -3.97
N ALA A 60 -0.77 -13.75 -3.71
CA ALA A 60 -1.51 -13.21 -2.58
C ALA A 60 -3.04 -13.12 -2.81
N LEU A 61 -3.48 -13.24 -4.06
CA LEU A 61 -4.90 -13.15 -4.44
C LEU A 61 -5.50 -14.56 -4.62
N PRO A 62 -6.75 -14.78 -4.18
CA PRO A 62 -7.53 -15.95 -4.53
C PRO A 62 -7.59 -16.19 -6.03
N THR A 63 -7.57 -17.46 -6.43
CA THR A 63 -7.55 -17.88 -7.84
C THR A 63 -8.75 -17.37 -8.63
N GLU A 64 -9.84 -17.03 -7.95
CA GLU A 64 -11.12 -16.60 -8.51
C GLU A 64 -11.13 -15.10 -8.84
N GLN A 65 -10.16 -14.31 -8.35
CA GLN A 65 -10.03 -12.90 -8.70
C GLN A 65 -9.57 -12.73 -10.15
N LYS A 66 -10.37 -11.99 -10.92
CA LYS A 66 -10.01 -11.60 -12.29
C LYS A 66 -8.96 -10.49 -12.25
N THR A 67 -7.72 -10.82 -12.63
CA THR A 67 -6.62 -9.87 -12.70
C THR A 67 -6.06 -9.70 -14.11
N VAL A 68 -5.74 -8.46 -14.46
CA VAL A 68 -5.20 -8.08 -15.76
C VAL A 68 -4.11 -7.04 -15.55
N VAL A 69 -2.93 -7.23 -16.16
CA VAL A 69 -1.87 -6.21 -16.18
C VAL A 69 -2.17 -5.20 -17.29
N CYS A 70 -2.17 -3.92 -16.96
CA CYS A 70 -2.56 -2.85 -17.87
C CYS A 70 -1.90 -1.50 -17.49
N GLN A 71 -1.98 -0.53 -18.41
CA GLN A 71 -1.51 0.84 -18.17
C GLN A 71 -2.62 1.71 -17.55
N TYR A 72 -2.27 2.46 -16.52
CA TYR A 72 -3.11 3.50 -15.95
C TYR A 72 -2.26 4.72 -15.60
N ASN A 73 -2.56 5.88 -16.18
CA ASN A 73 -1.78 7.12 -16.00
C ASN A 73 -0.26 6.92 -16.21
N ASN A 74 0.11 6.21 -17.28
CA ASN A 74 1.50 5.85 -17.63
C ASN A 74 2.23 4.98 -16.58
N GLN A 75 1.48 4.30 -15.71
CA GLN A 75 2.01 3.32 -14.77
C GLN A 75 1.49 1.93 -15.10
N THR A 76 2.39 0.94 -15.05
CA THR A 76 2.03 -0.47 -15.15
C THR A 76 1.41 -0.93 -13.83
N VAL A 77 0.13 -1.29 -13.89
CA VAL A 77 -0.65 -1.75 -12.75
C VAL A 77 -1.26 -3.11 -13.02
N THR A 78 -1.63 -3.83 -11.96
CA THR A 78 -2.52 -4.98 -12.05
C THR A 78 -3.92 -4.55 -11.61
N ARG A 79 -4.86 -4.57 -12.55
CA ARG A 79 -6.29 -4.40 -12.30
C ARG A 79 -6.81 -5.66 -11.64
N VAL A 80 -7.40 -5.55 -10.45
CA VAL A 80 -8.09 -6.62 -9.73
C VAL A 80 -9.56 -6.24 -9.64
N GLY A 81 -10.44 -6.95 -10.34
CA GLY A 81 -11.87 -6.63 -10.37
C GLY A 81 -12.76 -7.70 -9.76
N GLY A 82 -14.07 -7.47 -9.84
CA GLY A 82 -15.10 -8.37 -9.33
C GLY A 82 -15.60 -8.05 -7.92
N PHE A 83 -15.29 -6.88 -7.36
CA PHE A 83 -15.85 -6.47 -6.08
C PHE A 83 -17.18 -5.75 -6.30
N THR A 84 -18.27 -6.32 -5.79
CA THR A 84 -19.60 -5.69 -5.79
C THR A 84 -19.84 -4.88 -4.51
N ASN A 85 -19.00 -5.07 -3.50
CA ASN A 85 -19.06 -4.39 -2.21
C ASN A 85 -17.78 -3.58 -1.95
N ILE A 86 -17.93 -2.33 -1.52
CA ILE A 86 -16.83 -1.44 -1.18
C ILE A 86 -16.02 -1.93 0.02
N ASP A 87 -16.63 -2.61 0.98
CA ASP A 87 -15.95 -3.15 2.16
C ASP A 87 -14.99 -4.28 1.78
N ASP A 88 -15.37 -5.11 0.79
CA ASP A 88 -14.50 -6.14 0.23
C ASP A 88 -13.30 -5.51 -0.47
N ALA A 89 -13.54 -4.49 -1.30
CA ALA A 89 -12.47 -3.76 -1.97
C ALA A 89 -11.52 -3.09 -0.96
N ASN A 90 -12.06 -2.48 0.11
CA ASN A 90 -11.28 -1.86 1.18
C ASN A 90 -10.46 -2.87 1.98
N ARG A 91 -10.99 -4.06 2.24
CA ARG A 91 -10.26 -5.15 2.90
C ARG A 91 -9.10 -5.63 2.04
N TRP A 92 -9.33 -5.82 0.74
CA TRP A 92 -8.28 -6.22 -0.19
C TRP A 92 -7.21 -5.14 -0.36
N ALA A 93 -7.60 -3.87 -0.45
CA ALA A 93 -6.65 -2.77 -0.55
C ALA A 93 -5.72 -2.73 0.66
N ARG A 94 -6.27 -2.91 1.87
CA ARG A 94 -5.49 -3.01 3.12
C ARG A 94 -4.58 -4.24 3.16
N TYR A 95 -5.06 -5.40 2.72
CA TYR A 95 -4.25 -6.61 2.67
C TYR A 95 -3.07 -6.47 1.72
N ILE A 96 -3.31 -5.93 0.52
CA ILE A 96 -2.28 -5.71 -0.50
C ILE A 96 -1.25 -4.68 0.00
N GLN A 97 -1.71 -3.62 0.67
CA GLN A 97 -0.81 -2.62 1.25
C GLN A 97 0.02 -3.15 2.42
N ASN A 98 -0.60 -3.83 3.38
CA ASN A 98 0.03 -4.15 4.65
C ASN A 98 0.72 -5.52 4.68
N ILE A 99 0.24 -6.48 3.90
CA ILE A 99 0.76 -7.86 3.89
C ILE A 99 1.62 -8.10 2.66
N VAL A 100 1.15 -7.66 1.49
CA VAL A 100 1.90 -7.84 0.24
C VAL A 100 2.94 -6.72 0.05
N GLY A 101 2.72 -5.54 0.66
CA GLY A 101 3.64 -4.41 0.55
C GLY A 101 3.53 -3.66 -0.78
N LEU A 102 2.41 -3.80 -1.50
CA LEU A 102 2.15 -3.13 -2.77
C LEU A 102 1.09 -2.04 -2.62
N SER A 103 1.22 -0.95 -3.38
CA SER A 103 0.24 0.15 -3.35
C SER A 103 -1.01 -0.20 -4.15
N ALA A 104 -2.19 -0.04 -3.56
CA ALA A 104 -3.48 -0.31 -4.21
C ALA A 104 -4.41 0.91 -4.11
N THR A 105 -5.04 1.27 -5.23
CA THR A 105 -6.06 2.33 -5.30
C THR A 105 -7.40 1.73 -5.71
N ILE A 106 -8.48 2.10 -5.03
CA ILE A 106 -9.84 1.65 -5.37
C ILE A 106 -10.44 2.64 -6.37
N THR A 107 -11.09 2.14 -7.42
CA THR A 107 -11.79 2.95 -8.42
C THR A 107 -13.14 2.34 -8.79
N THR A 108 -14.07 3.20 -9.20
CA THR A 108 -15.45 2.87 -9.60
C THR A 108 -15.81 3.63 -10.88
N ARG A 109 -16.85 3.16 -11.59
CA ARG A 109 -17.29 3.83 -12.81
C ARG A 109 -17.85 5.21 -12.48
N ALA A 110 -17.30 6.24 -13.10
CA ALA A 110 -17.91 7.56 -13.09
C ALA A 110 -19.16 7.55 -13.98
N THR A 111 -20.35 7.69 -13.39
CA THR A 111 -21.57 8.05 -14.13
C THR A 111 -21.58 9.57 -14.35
N GLU A 112 -21.06 10.01 -15.50
CA GLU A 112 -21.19 11.35 -16.13
C GLU A 112 -20.73 12.61 -15.34
N PRO A 113 -20.50 13.77 -16.00
CA PRO A 113 -19.33 14.59 -15.75
C PRO A 113 -19.53 15.45 -14.50
N VAL A 114 -18.89 15.05 -13.40
CA VAL A 114 -18.66 15.98 -12.31
C VAL A 114 -17.49 16.86 -12.72
N THR A 115 -17.84 18.09 -13.10
CA THR A 115 -16.98 19.27 -13.22
C THR A 115 -15.79 19.16 -12.27
N ARG A 116 -14.58 19.40 -12.79
CA ARG A 116 -13.39 19.64 -11.95
C ARG A 116 -13.68 20.80 -11.01
N GLN A 117 -14.12 20.49 -9.80
CA GLN A 117 -14.08 21.36 -8.64
C GLN A 117 -13.92 20.45 -7.43
N ALA A 118 -12.67 20.37 -7.00
CA ALA A 118 -12.32 20.03 -5.63
C ALA A 118 -12.98 21.07 -4.71
N THR A 119 -14.19 20.80 -4.19
CA THR A 119 -14.74 21.38 -2.95
C THR A 119 -16.09 20.76 -2.61
N GLN A 120 -16.36 20.71 -1.32
CA GLN A 120 -17.36 19.90 -0.63
C GLN A 120 -18.75 20.53 -0.68
N THR A 121 -19.83 19.73 -0.61
CA THR A 121 -20.94 19.90 0.36
C THR A 121 -21.97 18.77 0.21
N ILE A 122 -22.27 18.06 1.30
CA ILE A 122 -23.42 17.17 1.43
C ILE A 122 -24.30 17.77 2.54
N PRO A 123 -25.61 17.98 2.33
CA PRO A 123 -26.52 18.40 3.39
C PRO A 123 -26.72 17.27 4.42
N ASN A 124 -26.74 17.70 5.67
CA ASN A 124 -26.80 16.93 6.91
C ASN A 124 -27.88 15.83 6.96
N THR A 125 -27.43 14.57 6.99
CA THR A 125 -27.96 13.55 7.90
C THR A 125 -26.78 12.93 8.64
N GLN A 126 -26.85 12.95 9.98
CA GLN A 126 -25.78 12.62 10.92
C GLN A 126 -25.28 11.17 10.76
N THR A 127 -24.34 11.00 9.84
CA THR A 127 -23.38 9.90 9.84
C THR A 127 -22.04 10.59 9.67
N THR A 128 -21.25 10.65 10.74
CA THR A 128 -19.94 11.29 10.76
C THR A 128 -19.09 10.73 9.63
N LYS A 129 -18.97 11.52 8.55
CA LYS A 129 -18.13 11.29 7.39
C LYS A 129 -16.70 11.11 7.87
N ILE A 130 -16.26 9.86 8.02
CA ILE A 130 -14.89 9.51 8.39
C ILE A 130 -14.00 9.97 7.23
N THR A 131 -13.43 11.16 7.35
CA THR A 131 -12.56 11.76 6.35
C THR A 131 -11.14 11.32 6.67
N TYR A 132 -10.55 10.53 5.79
CA TYR A 132 -9.13 10.16 5.85
C TYR A 132 -8.31 11.35 5.33
N ASP A 133 -7.73 12.11 6.25
CA ASP A 133 -6.87 13.27 5.98
C ASP A 133 -5.57 13.12 6.78
N PRO A 134 -4.53 12.48 6.20
CA PRO A 134 -3.30 12.21 6.93
C PRO A 134 -2.56 13.50 7.24
N LYS A 135 -2.48 13.86 8.53
CA LYS A 135 -1.84 15.09 9.01
C LYS A 135 -0.78 14.78 10.06
N ILE A 136 0.41 15.36 9.93
CA ILE A 136 1.43 15.30 10.99
C ILE A 136 0.94 16.11 12.20
N LEU A 137 1.01 15.54 13.41
CA LEU A 137 0.45 16.19 14.61
C LEU A 137 1.13 17.54 14.93
N GLY A 138 2.43 17.65 14.65
CA GLY A 138 3.21 18.87 14.88
C GLY A 138 3.97 18.82 16.21
N GLU A 139 4.31 19.98 16.75
CA GLU A 139 5.08 20.08 17.99
C GLU A 139 4.29 19.60 19.21
N GLY A 140 4.87 18.69 19.98
CA GLY A 140 4.28 18.20 21.22
C GLY A 140 4.57 16.72 21.47
N TYR A 141 3.92 16.19 22.48
CA TYR A 141 4.05 14.81 22.94
C TYR A 141 2.80 14.02 22.56
N ALA A 142 3.00 12.88 21.90
CA ALA A 142 1.94 11.96 21.54
C ALA A 142 2.09 10.67 22.36
N ILE A 143 1.05 10.29 23.10
CA ILE A 143 0.99 9.01 23.81
C ILE A 143 0.31 8.00 22.90
N LEU A 144 1.09 7.03 22.44
CA LEU A 144 0.65 6.02 21.50
C LEU A 144 0.48 4.69 22.21
N VAL A 145 -0.58 3.96 21.89
CA VAL A 145 -0.85 2.64 22.46
C VAL A 145 -0.78 1.60 21.35
N ASP A 146 0.03 0.57 21.55
CA ASP A 146 0.02 -0.59 20.67
C ASP A 146 -1.29 -1.34 20.89
N TYR A 147 -2.09 -1.42 19.83
CA TYR A 147 -3.37 -2.09 19.88
C TYR A 147 -3.30 -3.55 19.41
N PHE A 148 -2.12 -4.05 19.03
CA PHE A 148 -1.89 -5.44 18.63
C PHE A 148 -2.86 -5.97 17.57
N ASN A 149 -3.36 -5.09 16.70
CA ASN A 149 -4.42 -5.40 15.71
C ASN A 149 -5.75 -5.86 16.32
N ARG A 150 -6.01 -5.51 17.59
CA ARG A 150 -7.23 -5.81 18.36
C ARG A 150 -8.11 -4.55 18.48
N PRO A 151 -9.14 -4.39 17.61
CA PRO A 151 -10.00 -3.21 17.65
C PRO A 151 -10.81 -3.08 18.95
N GLU A 152 -11.05 -4.18 19.66
CA GLU A 152 -11.72 -4.18 20.97
C GLU A 152 -11.00 -3.34 22.03
N MET A 153 -9.71 -3.04 21.84
CA MET A 153 -8.94 -2.20 22.75
C MET A 153 -9.35 -0.72 22.71
N VAL A 154 -10.03 -0.25 21.66
CA VAL A 154 -10.45 1.15 21.51
C VAL A 154 -11.42 1.56 22.63
N SER A 155 -12.41 0.72 22.95
CA SER A 155 -13.37 1.00 24.02
C SER A 155 -12.70 1.01 25.39
N SER A 156 -11.79 0.06 25.65
CA SER A 156 -11.05 -0.03 26.92
C SER A 156 -10.11 1.17 27.09
N LEU A 157 -9.42 1.57 26.02
CA LEU A 157 -8.55 2.72 26.02
C LEU A 157 -9.34 4.01 26.25
N ARG A 158 -10.46 4.21 25.54
CA ARG A 158 -11.36 5.36 25.73
C ARG A 158 -11.82 5.50 27.18
N ASN A 159 -12.17 4.38 27.82
CA ASN A 159 -12.56 4.38 29.24
C ASN A 159 -11.37 4.72 30.16
N ALA A 160 -10.16 4.28 29.83
CA ALA A 160 -8.96 4.58 30.61
C ALA A 160 -8.50 6.03 30.48
N VAL A 161 -8.57 6.62 29.28
CA VAL A 161 -8.17 8.03 29.05
C VAL A 161 -9.28 9.03 29.36
N GLY A 162 -10.55 8.62 29.33
CA GLY A 162 -11.70 9.49 29.57
C GLY A 162 -11.98 10.48 28.43
N GLY A 163 -11.51 10.18 27.22
CA GLY A 163 -11.62 11.06 26.05
C GLY A 163 -11.54 10.27 24.75
N ASP A 164 -11.69 10.97 23.62
CA ASP A 164 -11.65 10.35 22.31
C ASP A 164 -10.26 9.74 22.01
N VAL A 165 -10.28 8.61 21.30
CA VAL A 165 -9.08 7.90 20.87
C VAL A 165 -8.90 8.12 19.38
N GLY A 166 -7.71 8.56 18.97
CA GLY A 166 -7.35 8.72 17.56
C GLY A 166 -6.67 7.48 16.98
N PHE A 167 -6.51 7.45 15.65
CA PHE A 167 -5.70 6.45 14.96
C PHE A 167 -4.55 7.13 14.23
N VAL A 168 -3.33 6.67 14.49
CA VAL A 168 -2.11 7.28 13.99
C VAL A 168 -1.15 6.25 13.40
N SER A 169 -0.19 6.73 12.62
CA SER A 169 1.00 5.97 12.22
C SER A 169 2.26 6.59 12.85
N TYR A 170 3.13 5.74 13.39
CA TYR A 170 4.44 6.11 13.89
C TYR A 170 5.45 5.07 13.41
N GLY A 171 6.47 5.50 12.66
CA GLY A 171 7.45 4.58 12.08
C GLY A 171 6.85 3.51 11.16
N GLN A 172 5.81 3.86 10.38
CA GLN A 172 5.05 2.94 9.50
C GLN A 172 4.24 1.86 10.25
N ARG A 173 4.13 1.95 11.58
CA ARG A 173 3.30 1.05 12.39
C ARG A 173 2.04 1.77 12.86
N PRO A 174 0.87 1.10 12.86
CA PRO A 174 -0.37 1.70 13.32
C PRO A 174 -0.42 1.70 14.86
N TYR A 175 -0.93 2.78 15.44
CA TYR A 175 -1.15 2.92 16.88
C TYR A 175 -2.47 3.63 17.16
N LEU A 176 -2.97 3.46 18.38
CA LEU A 176 -4.01 4.31 18.93
C LEU A 176 -3.37 5.55 19.57
N LEU A 177 -3.94 6.73 19.32
CA LEU A 177 -3.55 7.96 19.98
C LEU A 177 -4.42 8.13 21.23
N ALA A 178 -3.78 8.02 22.39
CA ALA A 178 -4.42 8.22 23.68
C ALA A 178 -4.55 9.71 24.02
N VAL A 179 -3.45 10.45 23.89
CA VAL A 179 -3.37 11.90 24.16
C VAL A 179 -2.32 12.52 23.24
N TYR A 180 -2.59 13.74 22.77
CA TYR A 180 -1.61 14.64 22.15
C TYR A 180 -1.63 15.99 22.89
N THR A 181 -0.50 16.38 23.46
CA THR A 181 -0.39 17.59 24.30
C THR A 181 0.99 18.22 24.19
N THR A 182 1.08 19.53 24.36
CA THR A 182 2.36 20.25 24.53
C THR A 182 2.85 20.23 25.98
N ASN A 183 2.03 19.77 26.92
CA ASN A 183 2.38 19.70 28.33
C ASN A 183 3.10 18.37 28.66
N GLN A 184 4.40 18.46 28.93
CA GLN A 184 5.22 17.29 29.27
C GLN A 184 4.67 16.52 30.49
N LYS A 185 4.22 17.22 31.55
CA LYS A 185 3.72 16.58 32.78
C LYS A 185 2.46 15.75 32.49
N GLU A 186 1.56 16.29 31.67
CA GLU A 186 0.36 15.58 31.24
C GLU A 186 0.69 14.32 30.43
N ALA A 187 1.65 14.42 29.49
CA ALA A 187 2.10 13.28 28.71
C ALA A 187 2.66 12.14 29.59
N TYR A 188 3.54 12.46 30.54
CA TYR A 188 4.11 11.47 31.46
C TYR A 188 3.06 10.86 32.39
N ASN A 189 2.13 11.66 32.91
CA ASN A 189 1.05 11.15 33.76
C ASN A 189 0.13 10.18 33.00
N THR A 190 -0.20 10.51 31.75
CA THR A 190 -1.00 9.63 30.88
C THR A 190 -0.24 8.34 30.56
N LEU A 191 1.04 8.44 30.19
CA LEU A 191 1.89 7.27 29.95
C LEU A 191 1.92 6.34 31.16
N LYS A 192 2.17 6.89 32.36
CA LYS A 192 2.21 6.13 33.62
C LYS A 192 0.87 5.43 33.89
N LYS A 193 -0.24 6.18 33.81
CA LYS A 193 -1.59 5.64 34.02
C LYS A 193 -1.91 4.48 33.08
N LEU A 194 -1.57 4.62 31.80
CA LEU A 194 -1.83 3.58 30.80
C LEU A 194 -1.00 2.32 31.07
N SER A 195 0.28 2.48 31.40
CA SER A 195 1.14 1.35 31.79
C SER A 195 0.62 0.64 33.05
N GLU A 196 0.15 1.37 34.06
CA GLU A 196 -0.46 0.82 35.28
C GLU A 196 -1.78 0.09 35.01
N THR A 197 -2.51 0.49 33.95
CA THR A 197 -3.75 -0.16 33.50
C THR A 197 -3.45 -1.36 32.58
N GLY A 198 -2.18 -1.66 32.30
CA GLY A 198 -1.74 -2.80 31.49
C GLY A 198 -1.65 -2.54 29.98
N PHE A 199 -1.77 -1.28 29.53
CA PHE A 199 -1.56 -0.94 28.12
C PHE A 199 -0.07 -0.83 27.80
N VAL A 200 0.31 -1.30 26.61
CA VAL A 200 1.64 -1.05 26.05
C VAL A 200 1.64 0.32 25.37
N ALA A 201 2.05 1.33 26.13
CA ALA A 201 2.08 2.72 25.70
C ALA A 201 3.51 3.23 25.49
N ILE A 202 3.69 4.11 24.51
CA ILE A 202 4.95 4.79 24.20
C ILE A 202 4.75 6.30 24.11
N LEU A 203 5.76 7.05 24.53
CA LEU A 203 5.86 8.49 24.33
C LEU A 203 6.58 8.76 23.01
N ALA A 204 5.93 9.46 22.09
CA ALA A 204 6.49 9.84 20.80
C ALA A 204 6.52 11.37 20.61
N ASP A 205 7.46 11.85 19.79
CA ASP A 205 7.48 13.23 19.28
C ASP A 205 6.37 13.39 18.23
N GLY A 206 5.44 14.33 18.44
CA GLY A 206 4.31 14.58 17.54
C GLY A 206 4.71 14.88 16.09
N ARG A 207 5.93 15.40 15.86
CA ARG A 207 6.44 15.69 14.51
C ARG A 207 6.73 14.43 13.71
N LYS A 208 6.82 13.28 14.38
CA LYS A 208 7.06 11.96 13.78
C LYS A 208 5.78 11.11 13.71
N VAL A 209 4.63 11.66 14.15
CA VAL A 209 3.35 10.94 14.20
C VAL A 209 2.40 11.51 13.16
N VAL A 210 1.85 10.61 12.34
CA VAL A 210 0.86 10.94 11.31
C VAL A 210 -0.52 10.56 11.82
N LEU A 211 -1.40 11.54 12.04
CA LEU A 211 -2.81 11.34 12.34
C LEU A 211 -3.54 10.85 11.10
N LEU A 212 -4.14 9.67 11.19
CA LEU A 212 -4.91 9.05 10.11
C LEU A 212 -6.42 9.28 10.33
N ARG A 213 -6.86 9.26 11.59
CA ARG A 213 -8.24 9.56 12.03
C ARG A 213 -8.22 10.22 13.40
N SER A 214 -8.97 11.31 13.56
CA SER A 214 -9.08 12.02 14.84
C SER A 214 -9.83 11.22 15.91
N ILE A 215 -10.84 10.43 15.51
CA ILE A 215 -11.65 9.62 16.41
C ILE A 215 -11.89 8.24 15.78
N VAL A 216 -11.66 7.18 16.55
CA VAL A 216 -12.07 5.80 16.24
C VAL A 216 -13.17 5.34 17.22
N ARG A 217 -14.16 4.62 16.69
CA ARG A 217 -15.31 4.10 17.46
C ARG A 217 -15.27 2.59 17.53
#